data_AF-A0A3N4HD86-F1
#
_entry.id   AF-A0A3N4HD86-F1
#
_cell.length_a   1.000
_cell.length_b   1.000
_cell.length_c   1.000
_cell.angle_alpha   90.00
_cell.angle_beta   90.00
_cell.angle_gamma   90.00
#
_symmetry.space_group_name_H-M   'P 1'
#
loop_
_entity.id
_entity.type
_entity.pdbx_description
1 polymer ?
#
loop_
_entity_poly.entity_id
_entity_poly.type
_entity_poly.pdbx_seq_one_letter_code
_entity_poly.pdbx_strand_id
1 'polypeptide(L)'
;MPVKRSTTRPVASKPPAYTPPVDDIAAQLEAHIASINDADPNAAFERQELTRSLREYLRVKNSFRDADERIGINALEYSEMTENEKRLTVLRDYHLHNPNVSEDELVNWRAVMAAYSSGLLDLKDKKAPNEVALFWNGRLIQSWHVQGNNELEKWAEYKKMWGGKAWVEKASLMGSPSTI
;
A
#
# COMPACT_ATOMS: atom_id res chain seq x y z
N MET A 1 -34.19 42.06 -24.18
CA MET A 1 -32.92 41.31 -24.19
C MET A 1 -32.68 40.75 -22.79
N PRO A 2 -32.50 39.42 -22.61
CA PRO A 2 -32.35 38.84 -21.29
C PRO A 2 -30.86 38.81 -20.86
N VAL A 3 -30.59 39.26 -19.64
CA VAL A 3 -29.27 39.23 -19.01
C VAL A 3 -29.07 37.84 -18.39
N LYS A 4 -28.11 37.06 -18.89
CA LYS A 4 -27.71 35.77 -18.29
C LYS A 4 -26.91 36.05 -17.01
N ARG A 5 -27.47 35.73 -15.84
CA ARG A 5 -26.72 35.68 -14.58
C ARG A 5 -25.94 34.37 -14.52
N SER A 6 -24.61 34.48 -14.47
CA SER A 6 -23.70 33.36 -14.24
C SER A 6 -23.63 33.08 -12.74
N THR A 7 -24.09 31.91 -12.31
CA THR A 7 -24.04 31.49 -10.90
C THR A 7 -22.81 30.60 -10.71
N THR A 8 -21.66 31.19 -10.37
CA THR A 8 -20.50 30.44 -9.88
C THR A 8 -20.80 29.92 -8.48
N ARG A 9 -20.90 28.60 -8.32
CA ARG A 9 -20.92 27.95 -7.01
C ARG A 9 -19.54 28.11 -6.34
N PRO A 10 -19.46 28.52 -5.07
CA PRO A 10 -18.20 28.47 -4.34
C PRO A 10 -17.84 27.00 -4.08
N VAL A 11 -16.61 26.63 -4.42
CA VAL A 11 -16.03 25.33 -4.05
C VAL A 11 -15.83 25.36 -2.53
N ALA A 12 -16.54 24.49 -1.83
CA ALA A 12 -16.34 24.30 -0.40
C ALA A 12 -14.91 23.82 -0.18
N SER A 13 -14.06 24.71 0.36
CA SER A 13 -12.78 24.32 0.93
C SER A 13 -13.06 23.29 2.02
N LYS A 14 -12.53 22.07 1.87
CA LYS A 14 -12.52 21.09 2.96
C LYS A 14 -12.01 21.79 4.22
N PRO A 15 -12.71 21.68 5.36
CA PRO A 15 -12.17 22.20 6.60
C PRO A 15 -10.82 21.51 6.87
N PRO A 16 -9.82 22.23 7.40
CA PRO A 16 -8.60 21.58 7.86
C PRO A 16 -8.99 20.45 8.82
N ALA A 17 -8.35 19.30 8.69
CA ALA A 17 -8.53 18.20 9.62
C ALA A 17 -8.22 18.74 11.03
N TYR A 18 -9.26 18.93 11.82
CA TYR A 18 -9.13 19.28 13.23
C TYR A 18 -8.51 18.07 13.92
N THR A 19 -7.20 18.14 14.15
CA THR A 19 -6.55 17.33 15.16
C THR A 19 -6.79 18.05 16.47
N PRO A 20 -7.59 17.50 17.41
CA PRO A 20 -7.67 18.09 18.74
C PRO A 20 -6.25 18.15 19.32
N PRO A 21 -5.90 19.20 20.08
CA PRO A 21 -4.65 19.18 20.83
C PRO A 21 -4.74 17.97 21.74
N VAL A 22 -3.83 17.01 21.55
CA VAL A 22 -3.63 15.95 22.53
C VAL A 22 -3.13 16.68 23.76
N ASP A 23 -4.03 16.99 24.69
CA ASP A 23 -3.66 17.39 26.03
C ASP A 23 -2.61 16.37 26.50
N ASP A 24 -1.41 16.83 26.84
CA ASP A 24 -0.25 15.97 27.02
C ASP A 24 -0.46 15.05 28.23
N ILE A 25 -1.01 13.87 27.98
CA ILE A 25 -1.35 12.85 28.98
C ILE A 25 -0.12 12.52 29.84
N ALA A 26 1.09 12.60 29.26
CA ALA A 26 2.32 12.44 30.02
C ALA A 26 2.49 13.56 31.07
N ALA A 27 2.31 14.82 30.67
CA ALA A 27 2.38 15.96 31.59
C ALA A 27 1.31 15.92 32.70
N GLN A 28 0.11 15.42 32.38
CA GLN A 28 -0.96 15.24 33.37
C GLN A 28 -0.63 14.12 34.38
N LEU A 29 -0.09 12.98 33.91
CA LEU A 29 0.33 11.89 34.77
C LEU A 29 1.53 12.28 35.64
N GLU A 30 2.49 13.03 35.10
CA GLU A 30 3.63 13.57 35.84
C GLU A 30 3.18 14.55 36.93
N ALA A 31 2.26 15.46 36.61
CA ALA A 31 1.68 16.39 37.58
C ALA A 31 0.90 15.64 38.68
N HIS A 32 0.16 14.58 38.32
CA HIS A 32 -0.57 13.76 39.29
C HIS A 32 0.39 13.06 40.25
N ILE A 33 1.44 12.41 39.73
CA ILE A 33 2.50 11.78 40.53
C ILE A 33 3.17 12.79 41.47
N ALA A 34 3.44 14.01 40.99
CA ALA A 34 4.05 15.07 41.78
C ALA A 34 3.13 15.59 42.91
N SER A 35 1.81 15.48 42.74
CA SER A 35 0.82 15.94 43.72
C SER A 35 0.48 14.92 44.83
N ILE A 36 0.96 13.68 44.73
CA ILE A 36 0.72 12.64 45.73
C ILE A 36 1.37 13.04 47.06
N ASN A 37 0.57 13.03 48.11
CA ASN A 37 0.98 13.36 49.47
C ASN A 37 1.63 12.15 50.16
N ASP A 38 2.92 12.23 50.47
CA ASP A 38 3.68 11.13 51.08
C ASP A 38 3.26 10.79 52.53
N ALA A 39 2.38 11.59 53.14
CA ALA A 39 1.78 11.30 54.44
C ALA A 39 0.62 10.28 54.37
N ASP A 40 0.12 9.94 53.18
CA ASP A 40 -0.93 8.93 53.00
C ASP A 40 -0.31 7.52 52.96
N PRO A 41 -0.77 6.56 53.79
CA PRO A 41 -0.29 5.18 53.76
C PRO A 41 -0.47 4.47 52.41
N ASN A 42 -1.36 4.95 51.53
CA ASN A 42 -1.57 4.42 50.18
C ASN A 42 -0.77 5.16 49.09
N ALA A 43 -0.09 6.26 49.43
CA ALA A 43 0.67 7.08 48.48
C ALA A 43 1.71 6.29 47.68
N ALA A 44 2.39 5.35 48.34
CA ALA A 44 3.41 4.53 47.70
C ALA A 44 2.83 3.65 46.59
N PHE A 45 1.64 3.08 46.82
CA PHE A 45 0.96 2.21 45.86
C PHE A 45 0.40 3.02 44.67
N GLU A 46 -0.26 4.14 44.96
CA GLU A 46 -0.79 5.03 43.92
C GLU A 46 0.32 5.61 43.04
N ARG A 47 1.44 6.04 43.64
CA ARG A 47 2.62 6.52 42.93
C ARG A 47 3.20 5.45 42.01
N GLN A 48 3.25 4.20 42.47
CA GLN A 48 3.75 3.08 41.68
C GLN A 48 2.87 2.78 40.47
N GLU A 49 1.55 2.74 40.63
CA GLU A 49 0.60 2.46 39.55
C GLU A 49 0.56 3.59 38.50
N LEU A 50 0.61 4.85 38.92
CA LEU A 50 0.67 5.99 37.99
C LEU A 50 1.99 6.04 37.23
N THR A 51 3.12 5.75 37.91
CA THR A 51 4.43 5.66 37.25
C THR A 51 4.46 4.55 36.21
N ARG A 52 3.81 3.41 36.49
CA ARG A 52 3.67 2.30 35.53
C ARG A 52 2.85 2.72 34.31
N SER A 53 1.76 3.43 34.53
CA SER A 53 0.87 3.94 33.47
C SER A 53 1.59 4.93 32.57
N LEU A 54 2.39 5.85 33.13
CA LEU A 54 3.21 6.79 32.36
C LEU A 54 4.23 6.06 31.48
N ARG A 55 4.92 5.05 32.01
CA ARG A 55 5.88 4.26 31.22
C ARG A 55 5.22 3.55 30.05
N GLU A 56 4.05 2.95 30.27
CA GLU A 56 3.34 2.25 29.19
C GLU A 56 2.82 3.22 28.14
N TYR A 57 2.30 4.38 28.55
CA TYR A 57 1.91 5.45 27.63
C TYR A 57 3.08 5.91 26.76
N LEU A 58 4.25 6.18 27.36
CA LEU A 58 5.45 6.59 26.63
C LEU A 58 5.97 5.48 25.68
N ARG A 59 5.92 4.22 26.10
CA ARG A 59 6.28 3.07 25.27
C ARG A 59 5.41 3.00 24.02
N VAL A 60 4.09 3.11 24.20
CA VAL A 60 3.10 3.08 23.12
C VAL A 60 3.28 4.29 22.19
N LYS A 61 3.39 5.50 22.75
CA LYS A 61 3.62 6.74 21.98
C LYS A 61 4.89 6.67 21.12
N ASN A 62 5.99 6.15 21.68
CA ASN A 62 7.23 5.96 20.93
C ASN A 62 7.08 4.89 19.83
N SER A 63 6.35 3.80 20.08
CA SER A 63 6.11 2.77 19.07
C SER A 63 5.29 3.28 17.88
N PHE A 64 4.35 4.20 18.10
CA PHE A 64 3.61 4.88 17.04
C PHE A 64 4.49 5.88 16.27
N ARG A 65 5.37 6.62 16.96
CA ARG A 65 6.33 7.51 16.30
C ARG A 65 7.29 6.74 15.39
N ASP A 66 7.82 5.62 15.85
CA ASP A 66 8.71 4.77 15.06
C ASP A 66 7.97 4.13 13.87
N ALA A 67 6.67 3.82 14.03
CA ALA A 67 5.83 3.35 12.92
C ALA A 67 5.55 4.46 11.91
N ASP A 68 5.23 5.67 12.36
CA ASP A 68 4.97 6.83 11.50
C ASP A 68 6.23 7.30 10.77
N GLU A 69 7.40 7.29 11.41
CA GLU A 69 8.69 7.56 10.75
C GLU A 69 9.00 6.50 9.68
N ARG A 70 8.73 5.22 9.96
CA ARG A 70 8.88 4.15 8.95
C ARG A 70 7.90 4.30 7.79
N ILE A 71 6.67 4.72 8.06
CA ILE A 71 5.67 5.00 7.01
C ILE A 71 6.13 6.20 6.16
N GLY A 72 6.68 7.24 6.78
CA GLY A 72 7.21 8.42 6.10
C GLY A 72 8.42 8.14 5.21
N ILE A 73 9.39 7.36 5.71
CA ILE A 73 10.58 6.95 4.94
C ILE A 73 10.17 6.04 3.77
N ASN A 74 9.32 5.04 4.02
CA ASN A 74 8.82 4.17 2.96
C ASN A 74 8.02 4.94 1.89
N ALA A 75 7.25 5.97 2.27
CA ALA A 75 6.49 6.78 1.32
C ALA A 75 7.38 7.69 0.46
N LEU A 76 8.46 8.23 1.02
CA LEU A 76 9.48 8.99 0.29
C LEU A 76 10.25 8.11 -0.68
N GLU A 77 10.72 6.93 -0.22
CA GLU A 77 11.37 5.94 -1.08
C GLU A 77 10.45 5.48 -2.21
N TYR A 78 9.17 5.21 -1.90
CA TYR A 78 8.18 4.88 -2.92
C TYR A 78 7.96 6.03 -3.91
N SER A 79 8.11 7.30 -3.52
CA SER A 79 7.92 8.42 -4.43
C SER A 79 9.01 8.52 -5.50
N GLU A 80 10.23 8.09 -5.17
CA GLU A 80 11.41 8.12 -6.05
C GLU A 80 11.51 6.90 -6.98
N MET A 81 10.81 5.80 -6.65
CA MET A 81 10.80 4.59 -7.47
C MET A 81 10.09 4.78 -8.81
N THR A 82 10.66 4.17 -9.84
CA THR A 82 10.00 3.97 -11.15
C THR A 82 8.74 3.12 -11.00
N GLU A 83 7.83 3.21 -11.96
CA GLU A 83 6.60 2.41 -11.93
C GLU A 83 6.89 0.89 -11.89
N ASN A 84 7.94 0.44 -12.60
CA ASN A 84 8.35 -0.96 -12.59
C ASN A 84 8.89 -1.39 -11.22
N GLU A 85 9.68 -0.54 -10.56
CA GLU A 85 10.18 -0.82 -9.21
C GLU A 85 9.03 -0.91 -8.21
N LYS A 86 8.05 0.00 -8.29
CA LYS A 86 6.82 -0.06 -7.48
C LYS A 86 6.05 -1.36 -7.72
N ARG A 87 5.90 -1.76 -8.98
CA ARG A 87 5.21 -3.03 -9.33
C ARG A 87 5.99 -4.24 -8.82
N LEU A 88 7.32 -4.22 -8.89
CA LEU A 88 8.18 -5.26 -8.34
C LEU A 88 8.01 -5.40 -6.82
N THR A 89 7.87 -4.30 -6.08
CA THR A 89 7.56 -4.36 -4.64
C THR A 89 6.23 -5.07 -4.38
N VAL A 90 5.16 -4.67 -5.08
CA VAL A 90 3.84 -5.33 -4.97
C VAL A 90 3.92 -6.82 -5.33
N LEU A 91 4.69 -7.19 -6.35
CA LEU A 91 4.86 -8.58 -6.76
C LEU A 91 5.64 -9.40 -5.72
N ARG A 92 6.65 -8.82 -5.05
CA ARG A 92 7.38 -9.50 -3.98
C ARG A 92 6.47 -9.83 -2.80
N ASP A 93 5.53 -8.94 -2.49
CA ASP A 93 4.59 -9.10 -1.38
C ASP A 93 3.40 -10.01 -1.74
N TYR A 94 3.21 -10.34 -3.03
CA TYR A 94 2.08 -11.14 -3.51
C TYR A 94 1.89 -12.46 -2.76
N HIS A 95 2.98 -13.17 -2.43
CA HIS A 95 2.94 -14.44 -1.70
C HIS A 95 2.55 -14.31 -0.24
N LEU A 96 2.81 -13.15 0.38
CA LEU A 96 2.40 -12.89 1.76
C LEU A 96 0.88 -12.82 1.88
N HIS A 97 0.22 -12.35 0.82
CA HIS A 97 -1.23 -12.19 0.77
C HIS A 97 -1.97 -13.34 0.08
N ASN A 98 -1.24 -14.24 -0.59
CA ASN A 98 -1.81 -15.39 -1.30
C ASN A 98 -1.04 -16.68 -0.93
N PRO A 99 -1.40 -17.34 0.19
CA PRO A 99 -0.67 -18.51 0.68
C PRO A 99 -0.86 -19.79 -0.15
N ASN A 100 -1.87 -19.84 -1.03
CA ASN A 100 -2.24 -21.04 -1.81
C ASN A 100 -1.83 -20.95 -3.30
N VAL A 101 -0.75 -20.23 -3.61
CA VAL A 101 -0.27 -20.09 -4.99
C VAL A 101 0.29 -21.42 -5.50
N SER A 102 -0.18 -21.87 -6.66
CA SER A 102 0.26 -23.12 -7.29
C SER A 102 1.67 -23.02 -7.88
N GLU A 103 2.34 -24.15 -8.10
CA GLU A 103 3.67 -24.17 -8.74
C GLU A 103 3.66 -23.52 -10.13
N ASP A 104 2.61 -23.77 -10.93
CA ASP A 104 2.43 -23.13 -12.25
C ASP A 104 2.37 -21.59 -12.15
N GLU A 105 1.72 -21.08 -11.09
CA GLU A 105 1.65 -19.63 -10.84
C GLU A 105 2.98 -19.07 -10.35
N LEU A 106 3.73 -19.83 -9.53
CA LEU A 106 5.09 -19.46 -9.12
C LEU A 106 6.03 -19.31 -10.31
N VAL A 107 5.94 -20.23 -11.29
CA VAL A 107 6.75 -20.19 -12.51
C VAL A 107 6.46 -18.92 -13.31
N ASN A 108 5.18 -18.60 -13.52
CA ASN A 108 4.80 -17.36 -14.20
C ASN A 108 5.15 -16.10 -13.42
N TRP A 109 4.92 -16.09 -12.10
CA TRP A 109 5.26 -14.97 -11.22
C TRP A 109 6.75 -14.62 -11.28
N ARG A 110 7.64 -15.63 -11.22
CA ARG A 110 9.09 -15.43 -11.39
C ARG A 110 9.42 -14.83 -12.76
N ALA A 111 8.76 -15.30 -13.82
CA ALA A 111 8.96 -14.78 -15.16
C ALA A 111 8.49 -13.32 -15.30
N VAL A 112 7.38 -12.95 -14.66
CA VAL A 112 6.89 -11.56 -14.62
C VAL A 112 7.91 -10.65 -13.92
N MET A 113 8.40 -11.04 -12.74
CA MET A 113 9.43 -10.27 -12.04
C MET A 113 10.74 -10.17 -12.85
N ALA A 114 11.15 -11.26 -13.52
CA ALA A 114 12.31 -11.26 -14.39
C ALA A 114 12.13 -10.32 -15.60
N ALA A 115 10.93 -10.28 -16.18
CA ALA A 115 10.61 -9.40 -17.30
C ALA A 115 10.69 -7.91 -16.91
N TYR A 116 10.17 -7.54 -15.73
CA TYR A 116 10.31 -6.17 -15.21
C TYR A 116 11.75 -5.80 -14.89
N SER A 117 12.48 -6.68 -14.18
CA SER A 117 13.86 -6.41 -13.77
C SER A 117 14.86 -6.35 -14.94
N SER A 118 14.58 -7.06 -16.04
CA SER A 118 15.38 -7.00 -17.27
C SER A 118 14.96 -5.89 -18.24
N GLY A 119 13.84 -5.20 -17.98
CA GLY A 119 13.25 -4.22 -18.91
C GLY A 119 12.56 -4.84 -20.13
N LEU A 120 12.41 -6.17 -20.19
CA LEU A 120 11.62 -6.85 -21.23
C LEU A 120 10.13 -6.48 -21.15
N LEU A 121 9.64 -6.17 -19.94
CA LEU A 121 8.33 -5.62 -19.70
C LEU A 121 8.49 -4.28 -18.98
N ASP A 122 8.13 -3.18 -19.63
CA ASP A 122 8.20 -1.83 -19.05
C ASP A 122 6.81 -1.18 -19.03
N LEU A 123 6.35 -0.69 -17.88
CA LEU A 123 5.07 0.02 -17.76
C LEU A 123 5.00 1.28 -18.60
N LYS A 124 6.14 1.89 -18.93
CA LYS A 124 6.18 3.04 -19.86
C LYS A 124 5.67 2.70 -21.26
N ASP A 125 5.76 1.44 -21.66
CA ASP A 125 5.29 0.98 -22.97
C ASP A 125 3.78 0.68 -22.98
N LYS A 126 3.13 0.67 -21.81
CA LYS A 126 1.69 0.46 -21.66
C LYS A 126 0.93 1.72 -22.03
N LYS A 127 0.17 1.67 -23.12
CA LYS A 127 -0.55 2.80 -23.72
C LYS A 127 -1.96 2.98 -23.14
N ALA A 128 -2.57 1.91 -22.66
CA ALA A 128 -3.93 1.96 -22.14
C ALA A 128 -4.14 1.11 -20.88
N PRO A 129 -5.02 1.51 -19.94
CA PRO A 129 -5.27 0.77 -18.71
C PRO A 129 -5.76 -0.67 -18.92
N ASN A 130 -6.44 -0.92 -20.03
CA ASN A 130 -6.96 -2.24 -20.40
C ASN A 130 -5.94 -3.12 -21.13
N GLU A 131 -4.74 -2.63 -21.41
CA GLU A 131 -3.68 -3.48 -21.94
C GLU A 131 -3.20 -4.45 -20.86
N VAL A 132 -2.80 -5.65 -21.27
CA VAL A 132 -2.28 -6.68 -20.39
C VAL A 132 -1.05 -7.31 -21.01
N ALA A 133 -0.21 -7.94 -20.18
CA ALA A 133 0.85 -8.81 -20.64
C ALA A 133 0.49 -10.26 -20.33
N LEU A 134 0.68 -11.15 -21.30
CA LEU A 134 0.35 -12.56 -21.17
C LEU A 134 1.62 -13.37 -20.94
N PHE A 135 1.65 -14.09 -19.84
CA PHE A 135 2.68 -15.06 -19.51
C PHE A 135 2.10 -16.48 -19.54
N TRP A 136 2.90 -17.44 -20.00
CA TRP A 136 2.50 -18.84 -20.03
C TRP A 136 3.68 -19.74 -19.70
N ASN A 137 3.52 -20.56 -18.66
CA ASN A 137 4.55 -21.47 -18.15
C ASN A 137 5.96 -20.83 -18.10
N GLY A 138 6.04 -19.60 -17.55
CA GLY A 138 7.30 -18.88 -17.34
C GLY A 138 7.83 -18.11 -18.55
N ARG A 139 7.01 -17.94 -19.60
CA ARG A 139 7.39 -17.23 -20.84
C ARG A 139 6.49 -16.03 -21.06
N LEU A 140 7.06 -14.89 -21.43
CA LEU A 140 6.30 -13.77 -21.96
C LEU A 140 5.84 -14.13 -23.38
N ILE A 141 4.53 -14.25 -23.57
CA ILE A 141 3.92 -14.57 -24.87
C ILE A 141 3.60 -13.30 -25.63
N GLN A 142 3.09 -12.29 -24.92
CA GLN A 142 2.67 -11.04 -25.52
C GLN A 142 2.80 -9.90 -24.50
N SER A 143 3.55 -8.87 -24.87
CA SER A 143 3.63 -7.62 -24.10
C SER A 143 2.41 -6.73 -24.39
N TRP A 144 2.15 -5.76 -23.51
CA TRP A 144 1.03 -4.81 -23.48
C TRP A 144 0.11 -4.82 -24.71
N HIS A 145 -0.96 -5.60 -24.63
CA HIS A 145 -1.97 -5.71 -25.67
C HIS A 145 -3.36 -5.60 -25.08
N VAL A 146 -4.32 -5.11 -25.88
CA VAL A 146 -5.72 -5.07 -25.48
C VAL A 146 -6.28 -6.49 -25.56
N GLN A 147 -6.70 -7.03 -24.42
CA GLN A 147 -7.30 -8.36 -24.35
C GLN A 147 -8.55 -8.41 -25.24
N GLY A 148 -8.52 -9.25 -26.28
CA GLY A 148 -9.63 -9.46 -27.22
C GLY A 148 -10.04 -10.92 -27.32
N ASN A 149 -11.25 -11.19 -27.83
CA ASN A 149 -11.78 -12.54 -27.96
C ASN A 149 -10.88 -13.49 -28.76
N ASN A 150 -10.11 -12.97 -29.72
CA ASN A 150 -9.22 -13.76 -30.59
C ASN A 150 -8.03 -14.41 -29.86
N GLU A 151 -7.72 -13.98 -28.63
CA GLU A 151 -6.61 -14.58 -27.87
C GLU A 151 -7.03 -15.83 -27.11
N LEU A 152 -8.29 -15.91 -26.67
CA LEU A 152 -8.83 -17.09 -25.99
C LEU A 152 -8.79 -18.34 -26.89
N GLU A 153 -8.91 -18.17 -28.20
CA GLU A 153 -8.82 -19.25 -29.18
C GLU A 153 -7.43 -19.91 -29.20
N LYS A 154 -6.36 -19.14 -28.89
CA LYS A 154 -4.98 -19.63 -28.87
C LYS A 154 -4.59 -20.32 -27.56
N TRP A 155 -5.41 -20.22 -26.52
CA TRP A 155 -5.09 -20.81 -25.20
C TRP A 155 -4.99 -22.32 -25.25
N ALA A 156 -5.84 -22.97 -26.06
CA ALA A 156 -5.78 -24.42 -26.27
C ALA A 156 -4.45 -24.83 -26.91
N GLU A 157 -3.95 -24.03 -27.86
CA GLU A 157 -2.67 -24.26 -28.54
C GLU A 157 -1.49 -24.04 -27.59
N TYR A 158 -1.49 -22.96 -26.80
CA TYR A 158 -0.45 -22.69 -25.80
C TYR A 158 -0.41 -23.78 -24.73
N LYS A 159 -1.57 -24.22 -24.24
CA LYS A 159 -1.66 -25.35 -23.30
C LYS A 159 -1.09 -26.63 -23.90
N LYS A 160 -1.36 -26.91 -25.18
CA LYS A 160 -0.84 -28.09 -25.88
C LYS A 160 0.68 -28.00 -26.11
N MET A 161 1.21 -26.82 -26.46
CA MET A 161 2.63 -26.62 -26.76
C MET A 161 3.50 -26.57 -25.51
N TRP A 162 3.06 -25.89 -24.46
CA TRP A 162 3.91 -25.56 -23.31
C TRP A 162 3.40 -26.12 -21.98
N GLY A 163 2.20 -26.69 -21.93
CA GLY A 163 1.59 -27.15 -20.68
C GLY A 163 1.28 -25.99 -19.73
N GLY A 164 0.96 -26.29 -18.46
CA GLY A 164 0.76 -25.27 -17.42
C GLY A 164 -0.46 -24.37 -17.63
N LYS A 165 -0.40 -23.18 -17.00
CA LYS A 165 -1.48 -22.19 -16.96
C LYS A 165 -0.99 -20.80 -17.42
N ALA A 166 -1.95 -19.99 -17.87
CA ALA A 166 -1.74 -18.58 -18.18
C ALA A 166 -1.63 -17.74 -16.91
N TRP A 167 -0.85 -16.67 -16.99
CA TRP A 167 -0.87 -15.54 -16.07
C TRP A 167 -1.10 -14.26 -16.87
N VAL A 168 -2.09 -13.48 -16.47
CA VAL A 168 -2.43 -12.20 -17.10
C VAL A 168 -1.98 -11.07 -16.20
N GLU A 169 -0.90 -10.40 -16.58
CA GLU A 169 -0.35 -9.27 -15.86
C GLU A 169 -1.04 -7.98 -16.30
N LYS A 170 -1.83 -7.40 -15.40
CA LYS A 170 -2.64 -6.22 -15.71
C LYS A 170 -1.97 -4.90 -15.35
N ALA A 171 -0.97 -4.89 -14.47
CA ALA A 171 -0.36 -3.71 -13.81
C ALA A 171 -1.01 -2.35 -14.10
N SER A 172 -1.57 -1.73 -13.07
CA SER A 172 -2.18 -0.41 -13.19
C SER A 172 -1.11 0.67 -13.40
N LEU A 173 -1.34 1.57 -14.35
CA LEU A 173 -0.68 2.87 -14.37
C LEU A 173 -1.09 3.60 -13.08
N MET A 174 -0.13 4.06 -12.27
CA MET A 174 -0.49 4.74 -11.03
C MET A 174 -1.26 6.03 -11.35
N GLY A 175 -2.55 6.03 -11.02
CA GLY A 175 -3.50 7.10 -11.32
C GLY A 175 -4.97 6.64 -11.33
N SER A 176 -5.21 5.34 -11.56
CA SER A 176 -6.55 4.76 -11.44
C SER A 176 -6.71 4.01 -10.11
N PRO A 177 -7.59 4.47 -9.20
CA PRO A 177 -7.90 3.72 -7.99
C PRO A 177 -8.47 2.36 -8.41
N SER A 178 -7.73 1.30 -8.12
CA SER A 178 -8.26 -0.06 -8.23
C SER A 178 -9.06 -0.30 -6.98
N THR A 179 -10.38 -0.14 -7.07
CA THR A 179 -11.31 -0.63 -6.06
C THR A 179 -11.14 -2.15 -6.00
N ILE A 180 -10.81 -2.66 -4.82
CA ILE A 180 -10.77 -4.10 -4.50
C ILE A 180 -12.18 -4.68 -4.62
#